data_AF-A0A1H0ZK04-F1
#
_entry.id   AF-A0A1H0ZK04-F1
#
_cell.length_a   1.000
_cell.length_b   1.000
_cell.length_c   1.000
_cell.angle_alpha   90.00
_cell.angle_beta   90.00
_cell.angle_gamma   90.00
#
_symmetry.space_group_name_H-M   'P 1'
#
loop_
_entity.id
_entity.type
_entity.pdbx_description
1 polymer ?
#
loop_
_entity_poly.entity_id
_entity_poly.type
_entity_poly.pdbx_seq_one_letter_code
_entity_poly.pdbx_strand_id
1 'polypeptide(L)'
;MKLSLTNPHTHQMKHVKIGFSWTTFFFAFMPALFRGDFKWFSIQLVCAAFSLDFSSLIFAFIYNRLYINDLLEKGYVPADKHAANVLATKGFIGRD
;
A
#
# COMPACT_ATOMS: atom_id res chain seq x y z
N MET A 1 -0.82 -8.88 8.56
CA MET A 1 0.56 -8.70 9.06
C MET A 1 1.01 -7.26 8.79
N LYS A 2 1.68 -6.61 9.76
CA LYS A 2 2.26 -5.27 9.60
C LYS A 2 3.75 -5.39 9.29
N LEU A 3 4.26 -4.57 8.40
CA LEU A 3 5.69 -4.42 8.09
C LEU A 3 6.09 -2.96 8.18
N SER A 4 7.37 -2.71 8.34
CA SER A 4 7.94 -1.36 8.38
C SER A 4 8.87 -1.16 7.19
N LEU A 5 8.66 -0.08 6.46
CA LEU A 5 9.55 0.39 5.40
C LEU A 5 10.22 1.68 5.87
N THR A 6 11.48 1.85 5.51
CA THR A 6 12.28 3.04 5.83
C THR A 6 12.79 3.68 4.56
N ASN A 7 12.81 4.99 4.48
CA ASN A 7 13.51 5.69 3.41
C ASN A 7 14.93 6.04 3.88
N PRO A 8 15.99 5.55 3.24
CA PRO A 8 17.37 5.76 3.68
C PRO A 8 17.84 7.22 3.54
N HIS A 9 17.22 8.00 2.65
CA HIS A 9 17.60 9.40 2.41
C HIS A 9 16.89 10.38 3.35
N THR A 10 15.63 10.09 3.70
CA THR A 10 14.80 10.99 4.54
C THR A 10 14.64 10.48 5.98
N HIS A 11 15.12 9.28 6.28
CA HIS A 11 14.91 8.55 7.54
C HIS A 11 13.44 8.37 7.94
N GLN A 12 12.50 8.53 6.99
CA GLN A 12 11.08 8.37 7.25
C GLN A 12 10.71 6.89 7.34
N MET A 13 10.02 6.54 8.42
CA MET A 13 9.47 5.20 8.65
C MET A 13 7.99 5.17 8.29
N LYS A 14 7.58 4.17 7.51
CA LYS A 14 6.17 3.91 7.17
C LYS A 14 5.77 2.49 7.50
N HIS A 15 4.69 2.36 8.27
CA HIS A 15 4.09 1.06 8.55
C HIS A 15 3.06 0.70 7.48
N VAL A 16 3.23 -0.49 6.90
CA VAL A 16 2.40 -1.03 5.82
C VAL A 16 1.75 -2.33 6.26
N LYS A 17 0.62 -2.68 5.64
CA LYS A 17 -0.06 -3.97 5.84
C LYS A 17 -0.04 -4.74 4.54
N ILE A 18 0.22 -6.04 4.59
CA ILE A 18 0.11 -6.94 3.43
C ILE A 18 -1.23 -7.68 3.48
N GLY A 19 -1.83 -7.86 2.30
CA GLY A 19 -3.08 -8.58 2.09
C GLY A 19 -4.29 -7.65 2.03
N PHE A 20 -5.47 -8.18 2.36
CA PHE A 20 -6.73 -7.45 2.30
C PHE A 20 -6.74 -6.17 3.15
N SER A 21 -7.21 -5.08 2.55
CA SER A 21 -7.35 -3.76 3.18
C SER A 21 -8.76 -3.59 3.73
N TRP A 22 -8.97 -4.03 4.98
CA TRP A 22 -10.22 -3.81 5.71
C TRP A 22 -10.64 -2.33 5.74
N THR A 23 -9.69 -1.40 5.83
CA THR A 23 -10.01 0.03 5.83
C THR A 23 -10.52 0.50 4.46
N THR A 24 -9.99 -0.03 3.36
CA THR A 24 -10.46 0.33 2.01
C THR A 24 -11.81 -0.28 1.71
N PHE A 25 -12.09 -1.47 2.25
CA PHE A 25 -13.39 -2.11 2.10
C PHE A 25 -14.54 -1.30 2.72
N PHE A 26 -14.35 -0.75 3.92
CA PHE A 26 -15.41 0.00 4.61
C PHE A 26 -15.42 1.51 4.32
N PHE A 27 -14.30 2.09 3.88
CA PHE A 27 -14.13 3.54 3.73
C PHE A 27 -13.66 3.95 2.33
N ALA A 28 -13.74 3.04 1.36
CA ALA A 28 -13.39 3.27 -0.03
C ALA A 28 -12.02 3.95 -0.20
N PHE A 29 -12.00 5.15 -0.79
CA PHE A 29 -10.81 5.93 -1.10
C PHE A 29 -10.21 6.66 0.11
N MET A 30 -10.94 6.82 1.20
CA MET A 30 -10.56 7.66 2.34
C MET A 30 -9.24 7.23 3.04
N PRO A 31 -8.91 5.92 3.19
CA PRO A 31 -7.62 5.50 3.72
C PRO A 31 -6.42 5.91 2.86
N ALA A 32 -6.59 6.11 1.54
CA ALA A 32 -5.51 6.58 0.69
C ALA A 32 -5.16 8.05 0.96
N LEU A 33 -6.18 8.87 1.21
CA LEU A 33 -6.00 10.26 1.63
C LEU A 33 -5.21 10.34 2.94
N PHE A 34 -5.62 9.60 3.97
CA PHE A 34 -4.95 9.63 5.28
C PHE A 34 -3.54 9.03 5.28
N ARG A 35 -3.21 8.17 4.32
CA ARG A 35 -1.84 7.63 4.16
C ARG A 35 -0.93 8.57 3.35
N GLY A 36 -1.45 9.71 2.88
CA GLY A 36 -0.73 10.64 2.01
C GLY A 36 -0.45 10.04 0.63
N ASP A 37 -1.27 9.09 0.17
CA ASP A 37 -1.16 8.47 -1.14
C ASP A 37 -2.15 9.13 -2.11
N PHE A 38 -1.80 10.33 -2.54
CA PHE A 38 -2.66 11.15 -3.40
C PHE A 38 -2.92 10.50 -4.78
N LYS A 39 -1.94 9.73 -5.31
CA LYS A 39 -2.10 9.03 -6.60
C LYS A 39 -3.23 8.02 -6.53
N TRP A 40 -3.18 7.11 -5.56
CA TRP A 40 -4.21 6.08 -5.41
C TRP A 40 -5.52 6.61 -4.83
N PHE A 41 -5.49 7.73 -4.07
CA PHE A 41 -6.70 8.44 -3.65
C PHE A 41 -7.49 8.94 -4.86
N SER A 42 -6.86 9.67 -5.79
CA SER A 42 -7.54 10.21 -6.97
C SER A 42 -8.11 9.09 -7.86
N ILE A 43 -7.34 8.01 -8.07
CA ILE A 43 -7.81 6.86 -8.86
C ILE A 43 -9.04 6.20 -8.21
N GLN A 44 -8.97 5.90 -6.91
CA GLN A 44 -10.09 5.28 -6.20
C GLN A 44 -11.32 6.18 -6.14
N LEU A 45 -11.15 7.50 -5.99
CA LEU A 45 -12.24 8.46 -6.00
C LEU A 45 -13.01 8.44 -7.33
N VAL A 46 -12.26 8.46 -8.45
CA VAL A 46 -12.85 8.40 -9.80
C VAL A 46 -13.55 7.05 -10.00
N CYS A 47 -12.90 5.93 -9.66
CA CYS A 47 -13.52 4.61 -9.75
C CYS A 47 -14.79 4.50 -8.90
N ALA A 48 -14.78 5.02 -7.66
CA ALA A 48 -15.93 5.00 -6.77
C ALA A 48 -17.10 5.81 -7.34
N ALA A 49 -16.84 6.99 -7.92
CA ALA A 49 -17.86 7.83 -8.54
C ALA A 49 -18.57 7.11 -9.71
N PHE A 50 -17.83 6.40 -10.57
CA PHE A 50 -18.40 5.69 -11.72
C PHE A 50 -19.03 4.32 -11.37
N SER A 51 -18.61 3.70 -10.27
CA SER A 51 -19.06 2.35 -9.87
C SER A 51 -20.06 2.34 -8.73
N LEU A 52 -20.55 3.51 -8.28
CA LEU A 52 -21.34 3.66 -7.06
C LEU A 52 -20.67 2.95 -5.87
N ASP A 53 -19.37 3.17 -5.74
CA ASP A 53 -18.49 2.60 -4.73
C ASP A 53 -18.26 1.08 -4.78
N PHE A 54 -18.81 0.37 -5.78
CA PHE A 54 -18.57 -1.07 -5.95
C PHE A 54 -17.08 -1.39 -6.18
N SER A 55 -16.32 -0.46 -6.77
CA SER A 55 -14.87 -0.62 -6.95
C SER A 55 -14.10 -0.79 -5.63
N SER A 56 -14.61 -0.31 -4.49
CA SER A 56 -14.00 -0.46 -3.17
C SER A 56 -13.77 -1.93 -2.80
N LEU A 57 -14.65 -2.84 -3.24
CA LEU A 57 -14.52 -4.28 -3.03
C LEU A 57 -13.25 -4.82 -3.72
N ILE A 58 -13.01 -4.44 -4.97
CA ILE A 58 -11.82 -4.85 -5.73
C ILE A 58 -10.58 -4.21 -5.11
N PHE A 59 -10.64 -2.90 -4.84
CA PHE A 59 -9.53 -2.17 -4.23
C PHE A 59 -9.15 -2.69 -2.84
N ALA A 60 -10.09 -3.25 -2.08
CA ALA A 60 -9.76 -3.86 -0.80
C ALA A 60 -8.78 -5.04 -0.95
N PHE A 61 -8.80 -5.79 -2.05
CA PHE A 61 -7.82 -6.86 -2.29
C PHE A 61 -6.47 -6.35 -2.76
N ILE A 62 -6.42 -5.29 -3.58
CA ILE A 62 -5.20 -4.88 -4.28
C ILE A 62 -4.51 -3.64 -3.68
N TYR A 63 -5.23 -2.74 -3.02
CA TYR A 63 -4.72 -1.42 -2.63
C TYR A 63 -3.48 -1.49 -1.74
N ASN A 64 -3.45 -2.37 -0.74
CA ASN A 64 -2.28 -2.53 0.11
C ASN A 64 -1.03 -2.94 -0.68
N ARG A 65 -1.18 -3.80 -1.70
CA ARG A 65 -0.07 -4.21 -2.57
C ARG A 65 0.42 -3.03 -3.40
N LEU A 66 -0.50 -2.28 -4.00
CA LEU A 66 -0.22 -1.10 -4.80
C LEU A 66 0.52 -0.03 -3.98
N TYR A 67 0.05 0.24 -2.76
CA TYR A 67 0.68 1.17 -1.84
C TYR A 67 2.11 0.77 -1.49
N ILE A 68 2.37 -0.53 -1.25
CA ILE A 68 3.73 -1.02 -0.97
C ILE A 68 4.64 -0.82 -2.18
N ASN A 69 4.20 -1.19 -3.38
CA ASN A 69 4.98 -1.00 -4.61
C ASN A 69 5.31 0.49 -4.82
N ASP A 70 4.35 1.38 -4.64
CA ASP A 70 4.53 2.82 -4.72
C ASP A 70 5.60 3.34 -3.75
N LEU A 71 5.69 2.76 -2.55
CA LEU A 71 6.73 3.12 -1.59
C LEU A 71 8.10 2.58 -2.02
N LEU A 72 8.17 1.36 -2.52
CA LEU A 72 9.42 0.78 -3.05
C LEU A 72 9.94 1.61 -4.24
N GLU A 73 9.07 2.02 -5.16
CA GLU A 73 9.40 2.92 -6.27
C GLU A 73 9.90 4.30 -5.79
N LYS A 74 9.40 4.78 -4.64
CA LYS A 74 9.87 6.02 -4.00
C LYS A 74 11.17 5.85 -3.21
N GLY A 75 11.84 4.69 -3.32
CA GLY A 75 13.11 4.40 -2.68
C GLY A 75 13.00 3.98 -1.21
N TYR A 76 11.81 3.58 -0.74
CA TYR A 76 11.70 2.95 0.57
C TYR A 76 12.23 1.52 0.50
N VAL A 77 12.92 1.10 1.56
CA VAL A 77 13.50 -0.23 1.73
C VAL A 77 12.93 -0.89 3.00
N PRO A 78 12.93 -2.23 3.10
CA PRO A 78 12.56 -2.91 4.34
C PRO A 78 13.41 -2.45 5.52
N ALA A 79 12.77 -2.12 6.65
CA ALA A 79 13.49 -1.63 7.83
C ALA A 79 14.25 -2.74 8.58
N ASP A 80 13.87 -4.01 8.38
CA ASP A 80 14.39 -5.16 9.09
C ASP A 80 14.50 -6.40 8.19
N LYS A 81 15.36 -7.35 8.57
CA LYS A 81 15.59 -8.60 7.81
C LYS A 81 14.32 -9.43 7.66
N HIS A 82 13.42 -9.39 8.64
CA HIS A 82 12.14 -10.09 8.57
C HIS A 82 11.23 -9.43 7.51
N ALA A 83 11.10 -8.10 7.50
CA ALA A 83 10.36 -7.39 6.46
C ALA A 83 10.93 -7.67 5.05
N ALA A 84 12.25 -7.70 4.89
CA ALA A 84 12.89 -8.06 3.62
C ALA A 84 12.49 -9.47 3.15
N ASN A 85 12.58 -10.47 4.05
CA ASN A 85 12.23 -11.84 3.73
C ASN A 85 10.76 -12.01 3.34
N VAL A 86 9.86 -11.29 4.02
CA VAL A 86 8.44 -11.35 3.68
C VAL A 86 8.15 -10.67 2.35
N LEU A 87 8.76 -9.50 2.07
CA LEU A 87 8.60 -8.81 0.79
C LEU A 87 9.12 -9.68 -0.37
N ALA A 88 10.27 -10.33 -0.21
CA ALA A 88 10.82 -11.26 -1.20
C ALA A 88 9.90 -12.48 -1.39
N THR A 89 9.41 -13.08 -0.31
CA THR A 89 8.51 -14.25 -0.38
C THR A 89 7.17 -13.93 -1.03
N LYS A 90 6.69 -12.69 -0.87
CA LYS A 90 5.43 -12.22 -1.46
C LYS A 90 5.61 -11.61 -2.86
N GLY A 91 6.82 -11.65 -3.42
CA GLY A 91 7.11 -11.18 -4.77
C GLY A 91 7.01 -9.66 -4.94
N PHE A 92 7.38 -8.89 -3.90
CA PHE A 92 7.52 -7.44 -3.97
C PHE A 92 8.92 -7.00 -4.42
N ILE A 93 9.95 -7.78 -4.09
CA ILE A 93 11.36 -7.52 -4.41
C ILE A 93 12.02 -8.81 -4.91
N GLY A 94 13.12 -8.67 -5.67
CA GLY A 94 13.97 -9.77 -6.09
C GLY A 94 14.54 -10.55 -4.89
N ARG A 95 14.75 -11.86 -5.08
CA ARG A 95 15.56 -12.65 -4.16
C ARG A 95 17.00 -12.55 -4.63
N ASP A 96 17.75 -11.68 -3.98
CA ASP A 96 19.20 -11.57 -4.16
C ASP A 96 19.91 -12.69 -3.39
#